data_AF-A0A0F6W732-F1
#
_entry.id   AF-A0A0F6W732-F1
#
_cell.length_a   1.000
_cell.length_b   1.000
_cell.length_c   1.000
_cell.angle_alpha   90.00
_cell.angle_beta   90.00
_cell.angle_gamma   90.00
#
_symmetry.space_group_name_H-M   'P 1'
#
loop_
_entity.id
_entity.type
_entity.pdbx_description
1 polymer ?
#
loop_
_entity_poly.entity_id
_entity_poly.type
_entity_poly.pdbx_seq_one_letter_code
_entity_poly.pdbx_strand_id
1 'polypeptide(L)'
;MTTTTRIALAAIALTTFACAPDLRSDDDGEDAGAHDAGPVQDGSIPPSSGPFRHTVNDDGTITTIVDATEGTAYLDLESGLAVTPADPLDSRDWDLAFTRFSITTNGGASGTGGAAAARLPAADFDALDAPPETGWIADGVDIEEDTDAFPESAFNGGVEGVNDWYDYDRSSHRLTPRDVVFVVRSVEGHFFKLRIDGYYDDAGTPAVIAFRWARIGGGDVELPDAGPPDRPDAGGDAGVDPIPGDAITIDASARDAFVYLRVGAGVVTITDPETSLDWDLAIRRTLIRTNSGESGAGLGGARSAGAVELERVIETDTIGFVVDDVAASGIPGAPAEARSPILASWYDYDPTTHAVTPKDETFVVRTARGEYARLRIWSWEDGTFRLSLEAIDVVPQEHAIEVEASTSGSWAYVDLHAAAVVTIAEPATDATWDLALSRTLYRTSSGTSGPGQGGAIDTNVADPATVLELPSEGFVADDERTMPGPPGSPTYSGNGALEGWYAYDPTTHAVSPRATTYAIRLADGSVGRLVIRAYASGRSTLGWTYAGPGRTTVAASR
;
A
#
# COMPACT_ATOMS: atom_id res chain seq x y z
N MET A 1 60.59 -13.27 60.15
CA MET A 1 59.17 -13.57 59.89
C MET A 1 59.01 -13.53 58.38
N THR A 2 58.78 -14.57 57.60
CA THR A 2 58.56 -16.02 57.78
C THR A 2 58.70 -16.56 56.34
N THR A 3 59.74 -17.33 55.98
CA THR A 3 59.71 -18.76 55.55
C THR A 3 58.58 -19.11 54.55
N THR A 4 58.67 -19.87 53.43
CA THR A 4 59.55 -20.92 52.82
C THR A 4 58.90 -21.16 51.41
N THR A 5 59.58 -21.31 50.25
CA THR A 5 60.12 -22.58 49.66
C THR A 5 59.03 -23.68 49.56
N ARG A 6 58.72 -24.44 48.49
CA ARG A 6 59.30 -24.80 47.16
C ARG A 6 58.37 -25.87 46.51
N ILE A 7 58.55 -26.12 45.20
CA ILE A 7 58.48 -27.44 44.46
C ILE A 7 57.08 -28.09 44.33
N ALA A 8 56.50 -28.33 43.13
CA ALA A 8 56.90 -29.03 41.89
C ALA A 8 56.55 -30.53 41.85
N LEU A 9 56.37 -31.01 40.60
CA LEU A 9 56.13 -32.39 40.09
C LEU A 9 54.71 -32.95 40.24
N ALA A 10 54.21 -33.86 39.40
CA ALA A 10 54.39 -34.28 38.00
C ALA A 10 53.65 -35.63 37.88
N ALA A 11 53.08 -35.88 36.70
CA ALA A 11 52.87 -37.19 36.07
C ALA A 11 51.86 -38.20 36.70
N ILE A 12 51.09 -38.87 35.85
CA ILE A 12 51.35 -40.26 35.40
C ILE A 12 50.13 -40.77 34.60
N ALA A 13 50.44 -41.47 33.52
CA ALA A 13 49.55 -42.18 32.60
C ALA A 13 48.93 -43.45 33.19
N LEU A 14 47.82 -43.96 32.60
CA LEU A 14 47.69 -45.41 32.33
C LEU A 14 46.54 -45.74 31.35
N THR A 15 46.89 -46.54 30.35
CA THR A 15 46.09 -47.28 29.37
C THR A 15 45.38 -48.50 29.98
N THR A 16 44.23 -48.94 29.42
CA THR A 16 44.01 -50.23 28.69
C THR A 16 42.55 -50.71 28.66
N PHE A 17 42.11 -51.12 27.47
CA PHE A 17 41.27 -52.29 27.09
C PHE A 17 40.26 -52.92 28.08
N ALA A 18 39.01 -53.11 27.63
CA ALA A 18 38.39 -54.44 27.47
C ALA A 18 36.95 -54.36 26.89
N CYS A 19 36.64 -55.25 25.93
CA CYS A 19 35.31 -55.50 25.40
C CYS A 19 34.60 -56.66 26.12
N ALA A 20 33.26 -56.60 26.12
CA ALA A 20 32.26 -57.70 26.12
C ALA A 20 31.98 -58.48 27.43
N PRO A 21 30.83 -59.19 27.58
CA PRO A 21 29.46 -58.99 27.05
C PRO A 21 28.32 -59.23 28.09
N ASP A 22 27.07 -59.00 27.64
CA ASP A 22 25.81 -59.73 27.97
C ASP A 22 25.19 -59.66 29.39
N LEU A 23 23.93 -59.16 29.49
CA LEU A 23 22.74 -59.96 29.83
C LEU A 23 21.48 -59.09 30.06
N ARG A 24 20.44 -59.46 29.29
CA ARG A 24 19.02 -59.07 29.25
C ARG A 24 18.31 -58.72 30.58
N SER A 25 17.36 -57.78 30.50
CA SER A 25 15.93 -58.09 30.73
C SER A 25 15.05 -57.02 30.07
N ASP A 26 14.06 -57.48 29.32
CA ASP A 26 13.05 -56.72 28.59
C ASP A 26 12.28 -55.75 29.51
N ASP A 27 12.06 -54.52 29.04
CA ASP A 27 10.96 -53.65 29.49
C ASP A 27 10.40 -52.94 28.26
N ASP A 28 9.09 -53.08 28.08
CA ASP A 28 8.32 -52.58 26.95
C ASP A 28 8.01 -51.09 27.17
N GLY A 29 8.31 -50.23 26.19
CA GLY A 29 7.77 -48.86 26.16
C GLY A 29 8.57 -47.87 25.32
N GLU A 30 7.91 -47.37 24.27
CA GLU A 30 8.09 -46.04 23.66
C GLU A 30 9.51 -45.64 23.20
N ASP A 31 9.73 -45.67 21.88
CA ASP A 31 9.94 -44.47 21.04
C ASP A 31 10.58 -44.92 19.71
N ALA A 32 9.83 -44.84 18.62
CA ALA A 32 10.31 -45.20 17.30
C ALA A 32 11.18 -44.06 16.75
N GLY A 33 12.44 -44.09 17.18
CA GLY A 33 13.65 -43.83 16.39
C GLY A 33 13.60 -42.68 15.38
N ALA A 34 14.30 -41.60 15.73
CA ALA A 34 14.93 -40.71 14.77
C ALA A 34 15.64 -41.52 13.67
N HIS A 35 15.08 -41.52 12.47
CA HIS A 35 15.78 -41.95 11.27
C HIS A 35 16.73 -40.83 10.85
N ASP A 36 17.93 -40.87 11.42
CA ASP A 36 19.12 -40.21 10.90
C ASP A 36 19.40 -40.76 9.49
N ALA A 37 18.97 -40.02 8.48
CA ALA A 37 19.31 -40.31 7.09
C ALA A 37 20.81 -40.01 6.90
N GLY A 38 21.61 -41.06 6.77
CA GLY A 38 23.03 -40.95 6.42
C GLY A 38 23.25 -40.16 5.12
N PRO A 39 24.49 -39.70 4.85
CA PRO A 39 24.78 -38.77 3.76
C PRO A 39 24.36 -39.34 2.40
N VAL A 40 23.57 -38.55 1.68
CA VAL A 40 23.09 -38.85 0.32
C VAL A 40 24.28 -38.87 -0.64
N GLN A 41 24.30 -39.85 -1.57
CA GLN A 41 25.24 -39.83 -2.69
C GLN A 41 24.74 -38.85 -3.75
N ASP A 42 25.65 -37.98 -4.17
CA ASP A 42 25.46 -36.92 -5.17
C ASP A 42 24.56 -37.36 -6.34
N GLY A 43 23.39 -36.73 -6.46
CA GLY A 43 22.44 -36.88 -7.58
C GLY A 43 21.24 -37.82 -7.40
N SER A 44 21.04 -38.48 -6.25
CA SER A 44 19.82 -39.27 -5.99
C SER A 44 18.91 -38.59 -4.96
N ILE A 45 17.65 -38.32 -5.32
CA ILE A 45 16.63 -37.81 -4.41
C ILE A 45 16.36 -38.85 -3.31
N PRO A 46 16.50 -38.50 -2.02
CA PRO A 46 16.23 -39.44 -0.94
C PRO A 46 14.73 -39.78 -0.87
N PRO A 47 14.32 -40.97 -0.43
CA PRO A 47 12.89 -41.29 -0.26
C PRO A 47 12.20 -40.45 0.82
N SER A 48 12.96 -39.83 1.72
CA SER A 48 12.46 -38.92 2.76
C SER A 48 13.53 -37.94 3.22
N SER A 49 13.15 -36.70 3.47
CA SER A 49 13.99 -35.69 4.13
C SER A 49 13.10 -34.72 4.90
N GLY A 50 13.29 -34.59 6.21
CA GLY A 50 12.44 -33.76 7.07
C GLY A 50 10.92 -33.98 6.85
N PRO A 51 10.14 -32.93 6.55
CA PRO A 51 8.70 -33.04 6.26
C PRO A 51 8.38 -33.61 4.87
N PHE A 52 9.38 -33.89 4.03
CA PHE A 52 9.20 -34.36 2.66
C PHE A 52 9.31 -35.88 2.55
N ARG A 53 8.49 -36.46 1.68
CA ARG A 53 8.51 -37.87 1.25
C ARG A 53 8.51 -37.90 -0.27
N HIS A 54 9.46 -38.60 -0.87
CA HIS A 54 9.64 -38.63 -2.31
C HIS A 54 9.42 -40.04 -2.86
N THR A 55 8.71 -40.13 -3.98
CA THR A 55 8.60 -41.33 -4.79
C THR A 55 9.10 -41.01 -6.19
N VAL A 56 10.18 -41.67 -6.61
CA VAL A 56 10.65 -41.60 -8.00
C VAL A 56 9.78 -42.54 -8.84
N ASN A 57 9.10 -41.99 -9.84
CA ASN A 57 8.19 -42.71 -10.73
C ASN A 57 8.96 -43.40 -11.88
N ASP A 58 8.33 -44.38 -12.52
CA ASP A 58 8.93 -45.13 -13.64
C ASP A 58 9.33 -44.26 -14.85
N ASP A 59 8.69 -43.10 -15.01
CA ASP A 59 8.99 -42.12 -16.06
C ASP A 59 10.05 -41.08 -15.67
N GLY A 60 10.68 -41.24 -14.49
CA GLY A 60 11.74 -40.36 -14.01
C GLY A 60 11.25 -39.07 -13.35
N THR A 61 9.94 -38.84 -13.28
CA THR A 61 9.38 -37.75 -12.46
C THR A 61 9.39 -38.12 -10.98
N ILE A 62 9.33 -37.12 -10.11
CA ILE A 62 9.29 -37.30 -8.67
C ILE A 62 7.93 -36.82 -8.16
N THR A 63 7.24 -37.67 -7.39
CA THR A 63 6.09 -37.27 -6.59
C THR A 63 6.56 -37.01 -5.17
N THR A 64 6.37 -35.77 -4.72
CA THR A 64 6.70 -35.35 -3.35
C THR A 64 5.42 -35.09 -2.57
N ILE A 65 5.38 -35.57 -1.33
CA ILE A 65 4.42 -35.15 -0.32
C ILE A 65 5.19 -34.34 0.72
N VAL A 66 4.70 -33.15 1.04
CA VAL A 66 5.22 -32.30 2.13
C VAL A 66 4.16 -32.11 3.20
N ASP A 67 4.54 -32.37 4.45
CA ASP A 67 3.75 -31.99 5.61
C ASP A 67 4.12 -30.55 6.03
N ALA A 68 3.27 -29.59 5.63
CA ALA A 68 3.38 -28.17 5.98
C ALA A 68 2.28 -27.75 6.98
N THR A 69 1.82 -28.72 7.80
CA THR A 69 0.81 -28.45 8.83
C THR A 69 1.34 -27.54 9.92
N GLU A 70 2.63 -27.64 10.23
CA GLU A 70 3.35 -26.84 11.22
C GLU A 70 4.58 -26.15 10.60
N GLY A 71 4.66 -24.82 10.74
CA GLY A 71 5.79 -24.03 10.28
C GLY A 71 5.97 -23.99 8.75
N THR A 72 7.17 -23.60 8.33
CA THR A 72 7.56 -23.54 6.90
C THR A 72 8.53 -24.68 6.58
N ALA A 73 8.23 -25.43 5.53
CA ALA A 73 9.09 -26.49 5.01
C ALA A 73 9.87 -25.98 3.79
N TYR A 74 11.21 -25.97 3.88
CA TYR A 74 12.10 -25.51 2.80
C TYR A 74 12.68 -26.71 2.04
N LEU A 75 12.62 -26.67 0.71
CA LEU A 75 13.10 -27.71 -0.20
C LEU A 75 14.19 -27.17 -1.12
N ASP A 76 15.29 -27.90 -1.19
CA ASP A 76 16.28 -27.85 -2.27
C ASP A 76 15.83 -28.82 -3.39
N LEU A 77 15.55 -28.30 -4.59
CA LEU A 77 15.08 -29.08 -5.75
C LEU A 77 16.21 -29.89 -6.39
N GLU A 78 17.47 -29.53 -6.16
CA GLU A 78 18.63 -30.16 -6.78
C GLU A 78 18.88 -31.49 -6.09
N SER A 79 18.78 -31.50 -4.76
CA SER A 79 19.04 -32.66 -3.92
C SER A 79 17.77 -33.35 -3.41
N GLY A 80 16.63 -32.67 -3.43
CA GLY A 80 15.40 -33.11 -2.80
C GLY A 80 15.48 -33.13 -1.27
N LEU A 81 16.39 -32.37 -0.68
CA LEU A 81 16.55 -32.31 0.77
C LEU A 81 15.66 -31.24 1.40
N ALA A 82 15.07 -31.57 2.55
CA ALA A 82 14.64 -30.57 3.50
C ALA A 82 15.87 -29.82 4.01
N VAL A 83 15.82 -28.51 3.94
CA VAL A 83 16.83 -27.66 4.58
C VAL A 83 16.20 -26.84 5.69
N THR A 84 17.03 -26.38 6.62
CA THR A 84 16.59 -25.57 7.75
C THR A 84 17.48 -24.34 7.81
N PRO A 85 17.30 -23.41 6.85
CA PRO A 85 18.11 -22.22 6.80
C PRO A 85 17.92 -21.43 8.09
N ALA A 86 19.04 -21.05 8.72
CA ALA A 86 19.01 -20.24 9.94
C ALA A 86 18.42 -18.84 9.66
N ASP A 87 18.65 -18.35 8.44
CA ASP A 87 18.04 -17.16 7.87
C ASP A 87 17.57 -17.52 6.45
N PRO A 88 16.28 -17.81 6.24
CA PRO A 88 15.75 -18.17 4.93
C PRO A 88 15.94 -17.08 3.87
N LEU A 89 15.85 -15.79 4.24
CA LEU A 89 15.96 -14.70 3.27
C LEU A 89 17.41 -14.53 2.76
N ASP A 90 18.41 -14.83 3.60
CA ASP A 90 19.85 -14.80 3.27
C ASP A 90 20.46 -16.20 3.18
N SER A 91 19.69 -17.18 2.72
CA SER A 91 20.18 -18.53 2.42
C SER A 91 20.00 -18.81 0.94
N ARG A 92 21.00 -19.48 0.35
CA ARG A 92 20.96 -20.02 -1.00
C ARG A 92 20.70 -21.53 -1.00
N ASP A 93 20.33 -22.11 0.14
CA ASP A 93 20.26 -23.56 0.32
C ASP A 93 18.89 -24.15 -0.04
N TRP A 94 17.90 -23.33 -0.39
CA TRP A 94 16.53 -23.75 -0.70
C TRP A 94 16.01 -23.08 -1.97
N ASP A 95 15.06 -23.71 -2.64
CA ASP A 95 14.40 -23.18 -3.84
C ASP A 95 12.93 -22.87 -3.61
N LEU A 96 12.24 -23.76 -2.90
CA LEU A 96 10.81 -23.65 -2.60
C LEU A 96 10.55 -23.72 -1.11
N ALA A 97 9.64 -22.88 -0.62
CA ALA A 97 9.13 -22.94 0.73
C ALA A 97 7.63 -23.18 0.74
N PHE A 98 7.16 -24.02 1.67
CA PHE A 98 5.77 -24.41 1.81
C PHE A 98 5.29 -24.03 3.21
N THR A 99 4.27 -23.19 3.30
CA THR A 99 3.61 -22.81 4.56
C THR A 99 2.11 -22.92 4.39
N ARG A 100 1.49 -23.90 5.04
CA ARG A 100 0.05 -24.17 4.88
C ARG A 100 -0.30 -24.39 3.41
N PHE A 101 -1.05 -23.48 2.80
CA PHE A 101 -1.40 -23.51 1.37
C PHE A 101 -0.50 -22.61 0.51
N SER A 102 0.39 -21.82 1.11
CA SER A 102 1.28 -20.92 0.38
C SER A 102 2.55 -21.62 -0.09
N ILE A 103 2.97 -21.28 -1.31
CA ILE A 103 4.22 -21.74 -1.91
C ILE A 103 5.00 -20.53 -2.43
N THR A 104 6.26 -20.40 -2.02
CA THR A 104 7.16 -19.29 -2.38
C THR A 104 8.47 -19.79 -2.96
N THR A 105 9.13 -18.94 -3.74
CA THR A 105 10.45 -19.21 -4.33
C THR A 105 11.56 -18.46 -3.58
N ASN A 106 12.80 -18.96 -3.60
CA ASN A 106 13.95 -18.24 -3.06
C ASN A 106 14.42 -17.10 -3.99
N GLY A 107 13.54 -16.14 -4.24
CA GLY A 107 13.80 -14.96 -5.06
C GLY A 107 12.82 -13.84 -4.74
N GLY A 108 13.10 -12.64 -5.25
CA GLY A 108 12.29 -11.47 -4.96
C GLY A 108 12.24 -11.15 -3.46
N ALA A 109 11.04 -10.93 -2.92
CA ALA A 109 10.81 -10.63 -1.50
C ALA A 109 11.03 -11.84 -0.57
N SER A 110 11.05 -13.07 -1.11
CA SER A 110 11.12 -14.31 -0.33
C SER A 110 12.54 -14.84 -0.14
N GLY A 111 13.56 -14.31 -0.82
CA GLY A 111 14.96 -14.67 -0.57
C GLY A 111 15.95 -14.22 -1.66
N THR A 112 17.25 -14.30 -1.35
CA THR A 112 18.34 -13.81 -2.23
C THR A 112 18.85 -14.82 -3.25
N GLY A 113 18.23 -16.00 -3.33
CA GLY A 113 18.62 -17.09 -4.22
C GLY A 113 18.52 -16.74 -5.71
N GLY A 114 17.62 -15.83 -6.08
CA GLY A 114 17.30 -15.49 -7.47
C GLY A 114 16.48 -16.57 -8.17
N ALA A 115 15.81 -17.43 -7.40
CA ALA A 115 14.82 -18.35 -7.90
C ALA A 115 13.57 -17.57 -8.39
N ALA A 116 12.86 -18.15 -9.34
CA ALA A 116 11.64 -17.56 -9.88
C ALA A 116 10.77 -18.66 -10.47
N ALA A 117 9.49 -18.39 -10.66
CA ALA A 117 8.59 -19.36 -11.27
C ALA A 117 7.75 -18.73 -12.39
N ALA A 118 7.54 -19.49 -13.46
CA ALA A 118 6.62 -19.17 -14.53
C ALA A 118 5.37 -20.04 -14.43
N ARG A 119 4.19 -19.44 -14.59
CA ARG A 119 2.89 -20.09 -14.51
C ARG A 119 2.34 -20.39 -15.91
N LEU A 120 2.05 -21.65 -16.22
CA LEU A 120 1.57 -22.12 -17.52
C LEU A 120 0.18 -22.79 -17.39
N PRO A 121 -0.92 -22.03 -17.55
CA PRO A 121 -2.26 -22.58 -17.52
C PRO A 121 -2.50 -23.60 -18.64
N ALA A 122 -3.07 -24.77 -18.33
CA ALA A 122 -3.42 -25.82 -19.30
C ALA A 122 -2.25 -26.33 -20.19
N ALA A 123 -1.01 -26.24 -19.70
CA ALA A 123 0.14 -26.87 -20.36
C ALA A 123 0.17 -28.39 -20.12
N ASP A 124 0.61 -29.14 -21.13
CA ASP A 124 0.84 -30.58 -21.00
C ASP A 124 2.14 -30.83 -20.21
N PHE A 125 1.99 -31.28 -18.96
CA PHE A 125 3.11 -31.58 -18.06
C PHE A 125 4.09 -32.59 -18.67
N ASP A 126 3.59 -33.62 -19.36
CA ASP A 126 4.44 -34.69 -19.89
C ASP A 126 5.22 -34.22 -21.12
N ALA A 127 4.64 -33.30 -21.91
CA ALA A 127 5.27 -32.72 -23.11
C ALA A 127 6.23 -31.54 -22.83
N LEU A 128 6.21 -30.96 -21.63
CA LEU A 128 7.07 -29.82 -21.27
C LEU A 128 8.50 -30.28 -20.97
N ASP A 129 9.45 -29.90 -21.84
CA ASP A 129 10.86 -30.28 -21.77
C ASP A 129 11.86 -29.09 -21.82
N ALA A 130 11.35 -27.87 -21.97
CA ALA A 130 12.11 -26.62 -21.96
C ALA A 130 11.35 -25.49 -21.21
N PRO A 131 12.05 -24.53 -20.58
CA PRO A 131 11.45 -23.39 -19.92
C PRO A 131 10.79 -22.43 -20.93
N PRO A 132 9.76 -21.66 -20.51
CA PRO A 132 9.21 -20.58 -21.32
C PRO A 132 10.19 -19.39 -21.41
N GLU A 133 10.13 -18.66 -22.53
CA GLU A 133 10.95 -17.46 -22.75
C GLU A 133 10.49 -16.26 -21.89
N THR A 134 9.21 -16.21 -21.50
CA THR A 134 8.60 -15.09 -20.78
C THR A 134 7.60 -15.59 -19.72
N GLY A 135 7.11 -14.68 -18.87
CA GLY A 135 6.12 -15.00 -17.83
C GLY A 135 6.72 -15.45 -16.50
N TRP A 136 8.00 -15.13 -16.27
CA TRP A 136 8.70 -15.34 -15.00
C TRP A 136 8.24 -14.34 -13.96
N ILE A 137 7.86 -14.85 -12.78
CA ILE A 137 7.41 -14.10 -11.62
C ILE A 137 8.40 -14.42 -10.50
N ALA A 138 9.06 -13.38 -9.99
CA ALA A 138 9.75 -13.43 -8.70
C ALA A 138 8.72 -13.09 -7.61
N ASP A 139 8.94 -13.59 -6.39
CA ASP A 139 8.00 -13.34 -5.31
C ASP A 139 7.95 -11.85 -4.95
N GLY A 140 6.75 -11.31 -4.79
CA GLY A 140 6.46 -9.94 -4.40
C GLY A 140 6.13 -9.80 -2.92
N VAL A 141 6.10 -8.56 -2.43
CA VAL A 141 5.53 -8.27 -1.12
C VAL A 141 4.01 -8.41 -1.18
N ASP A 142 3.41 -8.87 -0.09
CA ASP A 142 1.96 -8.90 0.06
C ASP A 142 1.40 -7.47 0.08
N ILE A 143 0.50 -7.15 -0.85
CA ILE A 143 -0.15 -5.84 -0.98
C ILE A 143 -1.62 -5.86 -0.56
N GLU A 144 -2.17 -7.01 -0.18
CA GLU A 144 -3.56 -7.14 0.27
C GLU A 144 -3.63 -7.29 1.81
N GLU A 145 -4.50 -6.51 2.45
CA GLU A 145 -4.69 -6.54 3.91
C GLU A 145 -5.64 -7.70 4.29
N ASP A 146 -5.19 -8.96 4.12
CA ASP A 146 -5.84 -10.14 4.69
C ASP A 146 -5.00 -10.81 5.80
N THR A 147 -5.64 -11.67 6.60
CA THR A 147 -5.05 -12.21 7.83
C THR A 147 -4.13 -13.42 7.61
N ASP A 148 -3.95 -13.86 6.37
CA ASP A 148 -3.05 -14.97 6.02
C ASP A 148 -1.95 -14.41 5.09
N ALA A 149 -1.19 -13.43 5.60
CA ALA A 149 -0.13 -12.73 4.89
C ALA A 149 0.94 -13.69 4.33
N PHE A 150 0.81 -14.00 3.05
CA PHE A 150 1.75 -14.82 2.30
C PHE A 150 2.32 -14.00 1.16
N PRO A 151 3.63 -14.09 0.87
CA PRO A 151 4.21 -13.37 -0.26
C PRO A 151 3.46 -13.69 -1.55
N GLU A 152 3.24 -12.64 -2.35
CA GLU A 152 2.78 -12.82 -3.72
C GLU A 152 3.80 -13.69 -4.45
N SER A 153 3.36 -14.75 -5.11
CA SER A 153 4.28 -15.63 -5.83
C SER A 153 3.64 -16.09 -7.13
N ALA A 154 4.39 -16.81 -7.96
CA ALA A 154 3.78 -17.45 -9.13
C ALA A 154 2.67 -18.46 -8.75
N PHE A 155 2.67 -18.95 -7.51
CA PHE A 155 1.78 -19.99 -7.00
C PHE A 155 0.55 -19.44 -6.27
N ASN A 156 0.69 -18.30 -5.59
CA ASN A 156 -0.37 -17.68 -4.78
C ASN A 156 -1.00 -16.49 -5.54
N GLY A 157 -2.30 -16.23 -5.35
CA GLY A 157 -2.97 -15.04 -5.89
C GLY A 157 -2.40 -13.74 -5.29
N GLY A 158 -2.71 -12.60 -5.91
CA GLY A 158 -2.24 -11.26 -5.49
C GLY A 158 -1.63 -10.46 -6.64
N VAL A 159 -0.80 -11.11 -7.47
CA VAL A 159 -0.26 -10.49 -8.69
C VAL A 159 -1.36 -10.31 -9.75
N GLU A 160 -1.44 -9.14 -10.38
CA GLU A 160 -2.44 -8.84 -11.42
C GLU A 160 -2.47 -9.93 -12.51
N GLY A 161 -3.61 -10.62 -12.64
CA GLY A 161 -3.81 -11.70 -13.62
C GLY A 161 -3.33 -13.10 -13.20
N VAL A 162 -2.80 -13.25 -11.98
CA VAL A 162 -2.41 -14.55 -11.38
C VAL A 162 -3.49 -14.97 -10.38
N ASN A 163 -3.94 -16.22 -10.50
CA ASN A 163 -4.85 -16.83 -9.52
C ASN A 163 -4.08 -17.85 -8.70
N ASP A 164 -4.52 -18.07 -7.46
CA ASP A 164 -4.06 -19.16 -6.59
C ASP A 164 -3.92 -20.47 -7.36
N TRP A 165 -2.94 -21.29 -6.96
CA TRP A 165 -2.76 -22.63 -7.49
C TRP A 165 -3.95 -23.56 -7.22
N TYR A 166 -4.89 -23.15 -6.36
CA TYR A 166 -6.13 -23.86 -6.04
C TYR A 166 -7.40 -23.09 -6.40
N ASP A 167 -8.50 -23.82 -6.48
CA ASP A 167 -9.88 -23.31 -6.40
C ASP A 167 -10.41 -23.50 -4.98
N TYR A 168 -10.95 -22.43 -4.40
CA TYR A 168 -11.59 -22.45 -3.08
C TYR A 168 -13.11 -22.57 -3.19
N ASP A 169 -13.66 -23.68 -2.71
CA ASP A 169 -15.10 -23.87 -2.59
C ASP A 169 -15.61 -23.23 -1.29
N ARG A 170 -16.31 -22.09 -1.41
CA ARG A 170 -16.83 -21.33 -0.26
C ARG A 170 -17.93 -22.05 0.53
N SER A 171 -18.53 -23.11 -0.01
CA SER A 171 -19.61 -23.85 0.66
C SER A 171 -19.10 -24.97 1.54
N SER A 172 -18.00 -25.60 1.13
CA SER A 172 -17.37 -26.73 1.81
C SER A 172 -16.03 -26.38 2.45
N HIS A 173 -15.54 -25.15 2.21
CA HIS A 173 -14.23 -24.65 2.63
C HIS A 173 -13.08 -25.57 2.19
N ARG A 174 -13.18 -26.14 0.99
CA ARG A 174 -12.17 -27.06 0.42
C ARG A 174 -11.35 -26.43 -0.68
N LEU A 175 -10.05 -26.74 -0.69
CA LEU A 175 -9.11 -26.36 -1.75
C LEU A 175 -8.94 -27.50 -2.75
N THR A 176 -9.09 -27.22 -4.04
CA THR A 176 -8.83 -28.18 -5.12
C THR A 176 -7.74 -27.63 -6.02
N PRO A 177 -6.63 -28.35 -6.30
CA PRO A 177 -5.61 -27.86 -7.21
C PRO A 177 -6.19 -27.52 -8.59
N ARG A 178 -5.74 -26.41 -9.17
CA ARG A 178 -6.04 -26.04 -10.56
C ARG A 178 -5.18 -26.86 -11.52
N ASP A 179 -5.65 -26.99 -12.76
CA ASP A 179 -4.87 -27.58 -13.86
C ASP A 179 -3.84 -26.58 -14.41
N VAL A 180 -2.75 -26.41 -13.67
CA VAL A 180 -1.66 -25.46 -13.97
C VAL A 180 -0.32 -26.17 -13.79
N VAL A 181 0.58 -25.96 -14.76
CA VAL A 181 1.98 -26.38 -14.66
C VAL A 181 2.83 -25.15 -14.37
N PHE A 182 3.79 -25.30 -13.48
CA PHE A 182 4.78 -24.28 -13.16
C PHE A 182 6.14 -24.70 -13.72
N VAL A 183 6.95 -23.72 -14.12
CA VAL A 183 8.39 -23.93 -14.33
C VAL A 183 9.13 -23.09 -13.30
N VAL A 184 9.89 -23.74 -12.44
CA VAL A 184 10.71 -23.11 -11.41
C VAL A 184 12.15 -23.05 -11.90
N ARG A 185 12.78 -21.91 -11.77
CA ARG A 185 14.24 -21.76 -11.84
C ARG A 185 14.78 -21.84 -10.42
N SER A 186 15.64 -22.81 -10.15
CA SER A 186 16.34 -22.93 -8.87
C SER A 186 17.38 -21.83 -8.66
N VAL A 187 17.89 -21.77 -7.44
CA VAL A 187 18.99 -20.90 -7.02
C VAL A 187 20.27 -21.13 -7.84
N GLU A 188 20.51 -22.36 -8.27
CA GLU A 188 21.61 -22.78 -9.16
C GLU A 188 21.34 -22.42 -10.63
N GLY A 189 20.14 -21.97 -10.96
CA GLY A 189 19.72 -21.61 -12.31
C GLY A 189 19.30 -22.80 -13.17
N HIS A 190 18.95 -23.94 -12.57
CA HIS A 190 18.36 -25.08 -13.26
C HIS A 190 16.84 -24.97 -13.31
N PHE A 191 16.22 -25.62 -14.28
CA PHE A 191 14.78 -25.51 -14.51
C PHE A 191 14.06 -26.80 -14.15
N PHE A 192 12.93 -26.67 -13.46
CA PHE A 192 12.09 -27.78 -13.02
C PHE A 192 10.65 -27.51 -13.40
N LYS A 193 10.00 -28.49 -14.04
CA LYS A 193 8.53 -28.46 -14.20
C LYS A 193 7.88 -29.00 -12.93
N LEU A 194 6.78 -28.40 -12.50
CA LEU A 194 6.07 -28.75 -11.28
C LEU A 194 4.55 -28.65 -11.50
N ARG A 195 3.80 -29.62 -10.97
CA ARG A 195 2.33 -29.59 -10.88
C ARG A 195 1.89 -30.00 -9.49
N ILE A 196 0.95 -29.27 -8.91
CA ILE A 196 0.40 -29.59 -7.59
C ILE A 196 -0.80 -30.51 -7.77
N ASP A 197 -0.78 -31.67 -7.11
CA ASP A 197 -1.76 -32.74 -7.27
C ASP A 197 -2.74 -32.83 -6.08
N GLY A 198 -2.42 -32.28 -4.91
CA GLY A 198 -3.29 -32.30 -3.73
C GLY A 198 -2.87 -31.40 -2.58
N TYR A 199 -3.82 -31.07 -1.69
CA TYR A 199 -3.64 -30.26 -0.47
C TYR A 199 -3.92 -31.03 0.83
N TYR A 200 -4.60 -32.18 0.72
CA TYR A 200 -5.05 -32.98 1.85
C TYR A 200 -4.46 -34.38 1.77
N ASP A 201 -4.19 -35.00 2.92
CA ASP A 201 -3.86 -36.42 3.01
C ASP A 201 -5.12 -37.32 2.86
N ASP A 202 -4.92 -38.65 2.89
CA ASP A 202 -6.01 -39.64 2.82
C ASP A 202 -7.03 -39.52 3.98
N ALA A 203 -6.61 -38.95 5.12
CA ALA A 203 -7.47 -38.70 6.28
C ALA A 203 -8.24 -37.37 6.19
N GLY A 204 -7.90 -36.50 5.23
CA GLY A 204 -8.47 -35.17 5.05
C GLY A 204 -7.77 -34.06 5.84
N THR A 205 -6.57 -34.29 6.36
CA THR A 205 -5.75 -33.29 7.04
C THR A 205 -5.28 -32.23 6.02
N PRO A 206 -5.57 -30.93 6.22
CA PRO A 206 -5.11 -29.87 5.31
C PRO A 206 -3.60 -29.62 5.44
N ALA A 207 -3.01 -28.93 4.46
CA ALA A 207 -1.60 -28.55 4.45
C ALA A 207 -0.63 -29.75 4.34
N VAL A 208 -1.12 -30.86 3.78
CA VAL A 208 -0.29 -31.98 3.34
C VAL A 208 -0.30 -31.94 1.82
N ILE A 209 0.67 -31.24 1.24
CA ILE A 209 0.69 -30.93 -0.20
C ILE A 209 1.36 -32.07 -0.96
N ALA A 210 0.68 -32.57 -1.99
CA ALA A 210 1.26 -33.50 -2.96
C ALA A 210 1.55 -32.77 -4.26
N PHE A 211 2.75 -32.90 -4.80
CA PHE A 211 3.13 -32.32 -6.09
C PHE A 211 4.07 -33.25 -6.87
N ARG A 212 4.01 -33.14 -8.19
CA ARG A 212 4.85 -33.88 -9.13
C ARG A 212 5.80 -32.93 -9.84
N TRP A 213 7.06 -33.29 -9.95
CA TRP A 213 8.08 -32.44 -10.55
C TRP A 213 9.18 -33.24 -11.25
N ALA A 214 9.91 -32.57 -12.15
CA ALA A 214 11.09 -33.11 -12.81
C ALA A 214 11.98 -31.98 -13.34
N ARG A 215 13.28 -32.21 -13.37
CA ARG A 215 14.22 -31.31 -14.05
C ARG A 215 13.98 -31.34 -15.56
N ILE A 216 13.98 -30.17 -16.20
CA ILE A 216 13.87 -30.01 -17.65
C ILE A 216 15.15 -29.37 -18.23
N GLY A 217 15.34 -29.47 -19.53
CA GLY A 217 16.48 -28.82 -20.20
C GLY A 217 16.27 -27.31 -20.28
N GLY A 218 17.34 -26.52 -20.41
CA GLY A 218 17.23 -25.08 -20.64
C GLY A 218 18.58 -24.48 -21.05
N GLY A 219 18.59 -23.69 -22.13
CA GLY A 219 19.72 -22.85 -22.52
C GLY A 219 19.73 -21.51 -21.78
N ASP A 220 20.56 -20.56 -22.22
CA ASP A 220 20.66 -19.21 -21.63
C ASP A 220 19.34 -18.42 -21.83
N VAL A 221 18.35 -18.63 -20.95
CA VAL A 221 17.13 -17.81 -20.88
C VAL A 221 17.49 -16.54 -20.11
N GLU A 222 17.44 -15.39 -20.79
CA GLU A 222 17.66 -14.07 -20.19
C GLU A 222 16.41 -13.67 -19.41
N LEU A 223 16.52 -13.64 -18.08
CA LEU A 223 15.46 -13.16 -17.20
C LEU A 223 15.48 -11.62 -17.15
N PRO A 224 14.35 -10.94 -16.89
CA PRO A 224 14.40 -9.56 -16.42
C PRO A 224 15.29 -9.50 -15.17
N ASP A 225 16.21 -8.54 -15.14
CA ASP A 225 17.16 -8.36 -14.04
C ASP A 225 16.39 -8.22 -12.72
N ALA A 226 16.46 -9.24 -11.86
CA ALA A 226 15.83 -9.21 -10.54
C ALA A 226 16.53 -8.21 -9.60
N GLY A 227 17.65 -7.61 -10.04
CA GLY A 227 18.48 -6.72 -9.24
C GLY A 227 19.17 -7.49 -8.10
N PRO A 228 20.41 -7.16 -7.74
CA PRO A 228 20.90 -7.53 -6.42
C PRO A 228 20.07 -6.78 -5.36
N PRO A 229 19.83 -7.35 -4.16
CA PRO A 229 19.33 -6.56 -3.05
C PRO A 229 20.35 -5.45 -2.78
N ASP A 230 19.96 -4.19 -2.98
CA ASP A 230 20.74 -3.06 -2.52
C ASP A 230 20.73 -3.11 -0.98
N ARG A 231 21.80 -3.66 -0.42
CA ARG A 231 22.12 -3.64 1.00
C ARG A 231 22.92 -2.36 1.29
N PRO A 232 22.39 -1.36 2.00
CA PRO A 232 23.22 -0.53 2.86
C PRO A 232 23.65 -1.40 4.05
N ASP A 233 24.91 -1.30 4.42
CA ASP A 233 25.56 -2.11 5.44
C ASP A 233 24.75 -2.21 6.76
N ALA A 234 24.64 -3.43 7.26
CA ALA A 234 24.16 -3.72 8.60
C ALA A 234 25.16 -3.15 9.62
N GLY A 235 24.96 -1.90 10.03
CA GLY A 235 25.74 -1.28 11.09
C GLY A 235 25.92 0.23 10.94
N GLY A 236 24.82 0.99 10.92
CA GLY A 236 24.89 2.44 11.05
C GLY A 236 23.63 3.13 10.56
N ASP A 237 22.87 3.67 11.51
CA ASP A 237 21.84 4.70 11.36
C ASP A 237 20.87 4.52 10.16
N ALA A 238 19.67 4.02 10.45
CA ALA A 238 18.51 4.21 9.60
C ALA A 238 18.27 5.73 9.45
N GLY A 239 18.75 6.30 8.36
CA GLY A 239 18.62 7.72 8.07
C GLY A 239 18.98 8.00 6.62
N VAL A 240 18.00 8.48 5.85
CA VAL A 240 18.25 9.11 4.56
C VAL A 240 19.07 10.38 4.80
N ASP A 241 20.29 10.45 4.26
CA ASP A 241 21.23 11.56 4.44
C ASP A 241 21.52 11.87 5.94
N PRO A 242 22.56 12.65 6.31
CA PRO A 242 22.81 12.91 7.73
C PRO A 242 21.60 13.61 8.35
N ILE A 243 20.98 12.96 9.36
CA ILE A 243 19.81 13.49 10.08
C ILE A 243 20.11 14.93 10.52
N PRO A 244 19.28 15.92 10.12
CA PRO A 244 19.51 17.31 10.48
C PRO A 244 19.68 17.49 11.99
N GLY A 245 20.61 18.37 12.38
CA GLY A 245 20.91 18.64 13.79
C GLY A 245 19.75 19.28 14.55
N ASP A 246 18.82 19.89 13.83
CA ASP A 246 17.58 20.51 14.31
C ASP A 246 16.35 19.60 14.17
N ALA A 247 16.51 18.35 13.75
CA ALA A 247 15.41 17.37 13.74
C ALA A 247 14.82 17.19 15.15
N ILE A 248 13.50 17.25 15.23
CA ILE A 248 12.71 17.09 16.45
C ILE A 248 12.78 15.62 16.88
N THR A 249 13.09 15.37 18.15
CA THR A 249 13.03 14.03 18.75
C THR A 249 11.73 13.87 19.52
N ILE A 250 10.98 12.79 19.25
CA ILE A 250 9.65 12.53 19.82
C ILE A 250 9.60 11.09 20.31
N ASP A 251 9.35 10.89 21.61
CA ASP A 251 9.07 9.56 22.16
C ASP A 251 7.56 9.28 22.11
N ALA A 252 7.14 8.48 21.12
CA ALA A 252 5.77 8.01 20.94
C ALA A 252 5.64 6.50 21.20
N SER A 253 6.50 5.94 22.06
CA SER A 253 6.55 4.50 22.36
C SER A 253 5.33 3.95 23.11
N ALA A 254 4.53 4.83 23.73
CA ALA A 254 3.33 4.49 24.48
C ALA A 254 2.31 3.71 23.63
N ARG A 255 1.68 2.68 24.21
CA ARG A 255 0.70 1.82 23.49
C ARG A 255 -0.65 2.51 23.31
N ASP A 256 -1.00 3.37 24.25
CA ASP A 256 -2.35 3.85 24.50
C ASP A 256 -2.45 5.38 24.54
N ALA A 257 -1.34 6.09 24.37
CA ALA A 257 -1.29 7.55 24.39
C ALA A 257 -0.67 8.11 23.11
N PHE A 258 -1.30 9.16 22.57
CA PHE A 258 -0.75 9.95 21.47
C PHE A 258 0.13 11.07 22.00
N VAL A 259 1.21 11.35 21.26
CA VAL A 259 1.96 12.59 21.38
C VAL A 259 1.46 13.55 20.32
N TYR A 260 1.06 14.75 20.75
CA TYR A 260 0.52 15.78 19.87
C TYR A 260 1.60 16.78 19.50
N LEU A 261 1.62 17.18 18.23
CA LEU A 261 2.51 18.20 17.69
C LEU A 261 1.71 19.34 17.10
N ARG A 262 2.27 20.54 17.22
CA ARG A 262 1.83 21.72 16.49
C ARG A 262 3.00 22.30 15.71
N VAL A 263 2.76 22.62 14.45
CA VAL A 263 3.74 23.27 13.57
C VAL A 263 4.22 24.58 14.23
N GLY A 264 5.53 24.80 14.25
CA GLY A 264 6.16 25.96 14.89
C GLY A 264 6.22 25.94 16.43
N ALA A 265 5.51 25.05 17.11
CA ALA A 265 5.54 24.91 18.57
C ALA A 265 6.12 23.56 19.05
N GLY A 266 6.22 22.55 18.18
CA GLY A 266 6.70 21.22 18.55
C GLY A 266 5.65 20.43 19.35
N VAL A 267 6.09 19.66 20.34
CA VAL A 267 5.21 18.83 21.17
C VAL A 267 4.32 19.69 22.08
N VAL A 268 3.02 19.41 22.10
CA VAL A 268 2.01 20.15 22.86
C VAL A 268 1.16 19.19 23.71
N THR A 269 0.64 19.68 24.83
CA THR A 269 -0.33 18.95 25.65
C THR A 269 -1.75 19.35 25.29
N ILE A 270 -2.60 18.37 24.99
CA ILE A 270 -4.00 18.58 24.59
C ILE A 270 -4.91 17.83 25.56
N THR A 271 -5.89 18.55 26.11
CA THR A 271 -6.87 17.96 27.04
C THR A 271 -8.02 17.28 26.31
N ASP A 272 -8.49 17.90 25.22
CA ASP A 272 -9.62 17.42 24.41
C ASP A 272 -9.22 17.44 22.93
N PRO A 273 -8.62 16.36 22.41
CA PRO A 273 -8.11 16.34 21.04
C PRO A 273 -9.22 16.37 19.98
N GLU A 274 -10.42 15.89 20.30
CA GLU A 274 -11.53 15.79 19.33
C GLU A 274 -12.02 17.17 18.88
N THR A 275 -12.06 18.14 19.80
CA THR A 275 -12.60 19.49 19.52
C THR A 275 -11.53 20.56 19.34
N SER A 276 -10.27 20.23 19.63
CA SER A 276 -9.20 21.21 19.73
C SER A 276 -8.47 21.42 18.41
N LEU A 277 -8.30 22.68 18.01
CA LEU A 277 -7.45 23.10 16.88
C LEU A 277 -6.00 23.37 17.29
N ASP A 278 -5.64 22.97 18.51
CA ASP A 278 -4.33 23.23 19.12
C ASP A 278 -3.30 22.13 18.82
N TRP A 279 -3.59 21.18 17.95
CA TRP A 279 -2.65 20.18 17.48
C TRP A 279 -2.86 19.94 15.98
N ASP A 280 -1.80 19.59 15.27
CA ASP A 280 -1.81 19.37 13.82
C ASP A 280 -1.55 17.91 13.48
N LEU A 281 -0.61 17.27 14.20
CA LEU A 281 -0.30 15.85 14.08
C LEU A 281 -0.41 15.17 15.44
N ALA A 282 -0.86 13.92 15.45
CA ALA A 282 -0.81 13.04 16.61
C ALA A 282 -0.08 11.75 16.25
N ILE A 283 0.92 11.36 17.03
CA ILE A 283 1.77 10.20 16.77
C ILE A 283 1.68 9.21 17.93
N ARG A 284 1.52 7.93 17.61
CA ARG A 284 1.58 6.81 18.56
C ARG A 284 2.16 5.59 17.88
N ARG A 285 3.31 5.10 18.34
CA ARG A 285 4.11 4.10 17.62
C ARG A 285 4.27 4.50 16.16
N THR A 286 3.94 3.64 15.21
CA THR A 286 4.00 3.91 13.78
C THR A 286 2.76 4.64 13.26
N LEU A 287 1.71 4.82 14.07
CA LEU A 287 0.47 5.46 13.66
C LEU A 287 0.61 6.99 13.73
N ILE A 288 0.26 7.65 12.63
CA ILE A 288 0.21 9.10 12.52
C ILE A 288 -1.20 9.54 12.09
N ARG A 289 -1.70 10.56 12.78
CA ARG A 289 -2.97 11.24 12.49
C ARG A 289 -2.71 12.68 12.13
N THR A 290 -3.59 13.22 11.30
CA THR A 290 -3.78 14.66 11.13
C THR A 290 -5.03 15.10 11.89
N ASN A 291 -5.09 16.36 12.31
CA ASN A 291 -6.31 16.92 12.90
C ASN A 291 -7.36 17.18 11.82
N SER A 292 -8.00 16.12 11.35
CA SER A 292 -9.00 16.14 10.29
C SER A 292 -9.89 14.90 10.34
N GLY A 293 -10.94 14.89 9.52
CA GLY A 293 -11.78 13.72 9.27
C GLY A 293 -12.24 13.06 10.57
N GLU A 294 -11.94 11.77 10.70
CA GLU A 294 -12.33 10.96 11.86
C GLU A 294 -11.39 11.12 13.08
N SER A 295 -10.31 11.89 12.94
CA SER A 295 -9.29 12.09 13.99
C SER A 295 -9.46 13.40 14.78
N GLY A 296 -10.12 14.43 14.23
CA GLY A 296 -10.31 15.71 14.92
C GLY A 296 -11.07 16.76 14.12
N ALA A 297 -11.52 17.82 14.82
CA ALA A 297 -12.36 18.88 14.26
C ALA A 297 -11.66 19.87 13.31
N GLY A 298 -10.35 19.71 13.09
CA GLY A 298 -9.55 20.61 12.28
C GLY A 298 -9.68 20.40 10.77
N LEU A 299 -9.01 21.29 10.04
CA LEU A 299 -8.91 21.30 8.59
C LEU A 299 -7.70 20.50 8.09
N GLY A 300 -7.15 19.58 8.89
CA GLY A 300 -5.90 18.91 8.56
C GLY A 300 -5.97 18.00 7.34
N GLY A 301 -4.87 17.35 7.04
CA GLY A 301 -4.75 16.34 5.99
C GLY A 301 -3.31 16.23 5.51
N ALA A 302 -3.02 15.21 4.71
CA ALA A 302 -1.68 14.97 4.20
C ALA A 302 -1.68 14.68 2.71
N ARG A 303 -0.54 14.97 2.07
CA ARG A 303 -0.24 14.68 0.67
C ARG A 303 1.21 14.26 0.55
N SER A 304 1.48 13.24 -0.26
CA SER A 304 2.87 12.88 -0.60
C SER A 304 3.47 13.90 -1.57
N ALA A 305 4.71 14.33 -1.31
CA ALA A 305 5.55 15.01 -2.29
C ALA A 305 6.50 14.03 -3.01
N GLY A 306 6.45 12.74 -2.69
CA GLY A 306 7.33 11.69 -3.19
C GLY A 306 8.76 11.77 -2.62
N ALA A 307 9.68 11.09 -3.29
CA ALA A 307 11.11 11.10 -3.00
C ALA A 307 11.76 12.40 -3.49
N VAL A 308 11.43 13.50 -2.81
CA VAL A 308 11.97 14.84 -3.04
C VAL A 308 12.64 15.30 -1.77
N GLU A 309 13.85 15.86 -1.90
CA GLU A 309 14.59 16.47 -0.79
C GLU A 309 13.72 17.49 -0.02
N LEU A 310 13.76 17.42 1.31
CA LEU A 310 12.94 18.26 2.19
C LEU A 310 13.08 19.75 1.86
N GLU A 311 14.30 20.21 1.61
CA GLU A 311 14.65 21.61 1.34
C GLU A 311 14.07 22.13 0.02
N ARG A 312 13.69 21.23 -0.91
CA ARG A 312 13.07 21.61 -2.18
C ARG A 312 11.56 21.82 -2.05
N VAL A 313 10.94 21.24 -1.02
CA VAL A 313 9.53 21.45 -0.72
C VAL A 313 9.41 22.72 0.13
N ILE A 314 9.35 23.87 -0.51
CA ILE A 314 9.25 25.19 0.15
C ILE A 314 7.88 25.86 -0.01
N GLU A 315 7.08 25.35 -0.95
CA GLU A 315 5.74 25.84 -1.25
C GLU A 315 4.83 24.67 -1.61
N THR A 316 3.52 24.86 -1.40
CA THR A 316 2.50 23.90 -1.82
C THR A 316 1.31 24.59 -2.46
N ASP A 317 0.60 23.81 -3.27
CA ASP A 317 -0.76 24.11 -3.68
C ASP A 317 -1.77 23.77 -2.57
N THR A 318 -3.04 24.10 -2.75
CA THR A 318 -4.13 23.98 -1.75
C THR A 318 -5.01 22.76 -1.92
N ILE A 319 -4.89 22.02 -3.03
CA ILE A 319 -5.67 20.81 -3.33
C ILE A 319 -4.86 19.52 -3.15
N GLY A 320 -5.54 18.36 -3.17
CA GLY A 320 -4.91 17.04 -3.12
C GLY A 320 -4.53 16.54 -1.72
N PHE A 321 -5.07 17.14 -0.66
CA PHE A 321 -4.86 16.69 0.72
C PHE A 321 -5.93 15.68 1.12
N VAL A 322 -5.49 14.52 1.59
CA VAL A 322 -6.36 13.44 2.09
C VAL A 322 -6.51 13.60 3.60
N VAL A 323 -7.76 13.57 4.06
CA VAL A 323 -8.10 13.63 5.49
C VAL A 323 -7.97 12.25 6.13
N ASP A 324 -7.91 12.22 7.46
CA ASP A 324 -7.90 10.96 8.21
C ASP A 324 -9.23 10.21 8.06
N ASP A 325 -9.14 8.89 7.96
CA ASP A 325 -10.29 8.00 7.86
C ASP A 325 -10.15 6.83 8.85
N VAL A 326 -11.28 6.19 9.19
CA VAL A 326 -11.31 4.99 10.01
C VAL A 326 -10.85 3.80 9.18
N ALA A 327 -9.74 3.22 9.57
CA ALA A 327 -9.26 1.99 8.98
C ALA A 327 -9.39 0.83 9.96
N ALA A 328 -9.77 -0.34 9.44
CA ALA A 328 -9.81 -1.56 10.23
C ALA A 328 -8.42 -1.86 10.82
N SER A 329 -8.38 -2.46 12.00
CA SER A 329 -7.14 -2.81 12.68
C SER A 329 -6.47 -4.07 12.10
N GLY A 330 -7.03 -4.71 11.07
CA GLY A 330 -6.59 -6.00 10.52
C GLY A 330 -6.76 -7.21 11.45
N ILE A 331 -6.88 -6.99 12.76
CA ILE A 331 -7.06 -8.03 13.79
C ILE A 331 -8.55 -8.32 13.96
N PRO A 332 -9.01 -9.58 13.81
CA PRO A 332 -10.39 -9.96 14.09
C PRO A 332 -10.81 -9.56 15.52
N GLY A 333 -11.76 -8.63 15.62
CA GLY A 333 -12.31 -8.14 16.89
C GLY A 333 -11.59 -6.94 17.51
N ALA A 334 -10.52 -6.42 16.92
CA ALA A 334 -9.94 -5.14 17.33
C ALA A 334 -10.75 -3.96 16.77
N PRO A 335 -10.88 -2.85 17.52
CA PRO A 335 -11.62 -1.69 17.05
C PRO A 335 -10.90 -1.06 15.85
N ALA A 336 -11.68 -0.63 14.86
CA ALA A 336 -11.17 0.23 13.81
C ALA A 336 -10.67 1.55 14.43
N GLU A 337 -9.62 2.12 13.84
CA GLU A 337 -8.98 3.30 14.39
C GLU A 337 -8.68 4.32 13.30
N ALA A 338 -8.96 5.59 13.58
CA ALA A 338 -8.68 6.69 12.66
C ALA A 338 -7.17 6.89 12.47
N ARG A 339 -6.74 7.07 11.23
CA ARG A 339 -5.35 7.37 10.85
C ARG A 339 -5.29 8.13 9.53
N SER A 340 -4.16 8.77 9.25
CA SER A 340 -3.92 9.36 7.93
C SER A 340 -3.55 8.26 6.93
N PRO A 341 -4.31 8.06 5.83
CA PRO A 341 -3.95 7.07 4.81
C PRO A 341 -2.62 7.38 4.13
N ILE A 342 -2.31 8.67 3.94
CA ILE A 342 -1.08 9.12 3.29
C ILE A 342 0.12 8.97 4.22
N LEU A 343 -0.01 9.38 5.49
CA LEU A 343 1.12 9.25 6.39
C LEU A 343 1.33 7.79 6.81
N ALA A 344 0.33 6.90 6.71
CA ALA A 344 0.51 5.49 7.04
C ALA A 344 1.61 4.79 6.21
N SER A 345 1.95 5.32 5.03
CA SER A 345 2.99 4.75 4.16
C SER A 345 4.41 5.24 4.48
N TRP A 346 4.64 5.99 5.56
CA TRP A 346 5.91 6.68 5.85
C TRP A 346 7.14 5.78 6.03
N TYR A 347 6.94 4.48 6.24
CA TYR A 347 7.99 3.51 6.52
C TYR A 347 7.86 2.26 5.67
N ASP A 348 8.99 1.60 5.48
CA ASP A 348 9.08 0.19 5.16
C ASP A 348 9.21 -0.59 6.47
N TYR A 349 8.53 -1.73 6.52
CA TYR A 349 8.61 -2.65 7.65
C TYR A 349 9.29 -3.92 7.18
N ASP A 350 10.39 -4.27 7.83
CA ASP A 350 11.03 -5.55 7.69
C ASP A 350 10.34 -6.55 8.63
N PRO A 351 9.57 -7.52 8.11
CA PRO A 351 8.86 -8.48 8.95
C PRO A 351 9.81 -9.49 9.64
N THR A 352 11.05 -9.62 9.18
CA THR A 352 12.06 -10.54 9.73
C THR A 352 12.75 -9.92 10.94
N THR A 353 13.21 -8.68 10.80
CA THR A 353 13.90 -7.97 11.91
C THR A 353 12.93 -7.17 12.77
N HIS A 354 11.67 -7.05 12.34
CA HIS A 354 10.69 -6.09 12.86
C HIS A 354 11.20 -4.64 12.80
N ALA A 355 12.20 -4.36 11.96
CA ALA A 355 12.72 -3.02 11.77
C ALA A 355 11.71 -2.17 11.01
N VAL A 356 11.56 -0.93 11.45
CA VAL A 356 10.77 0.09 10.78
C VAL A 356 11.77 1.11 10.26
N THR A 357 11.90 1.18 8.94
CA THR A 357 12.81 2.11 8.27
C THR A 357 11.99 3.19 7.58
N PRO A 358 12.16 4.48 7.93
CA PRO A 358 11.50 5.55 7.21
C PRO A 358 11.84 5.51 5.72
N LYS A 359 10.85 5.68 4.87
CA LYS A 359 11.05 5.81 3.42
C LYS A 359 11.77 7.10 3.09
N ASP A 360 12.40 7.14 1.92
CA ASP A 360 12.81 8.39 1.30
C ASP A 360 11.61 9.15 0.73
N GLU A 361 10.73 9.64 1.61
CA GLU A 361 9.52 10.36 1.22
C GLU A 361 9.35 11.65 2.02
N THR A 362 9.09 12.75 1.32
CA THR A 362 8.68 14.01 1.95
C THR A 362 7.17 14.17 1.81
N PHE A 363 6.54 14.60 2.89
CA PHE A 363 5.10 14.84 2.94
C PHE A 363 4.81 16.33 3.08
N VAL A 364 3.66 16.74 2.58
CA VAL A 364 3.05 18.04 2.91
C VAL A 364 1.85 17.77 3.79
N VAL A 365 1.81 18.45 4.94
CA VAL A 365 0.74 18.38 5.93
C VAL A 365 -0.01 19.69 5.93
N ARG A 366 -1.33 19.61 5.82
CA ARG A 366 -2.24 20.72 6.13
C ARG A 366 -2.54 20.68 7.62
N THR A 367 -2.38 21.81 8.29
CA THR A 367 -2.56 21.94 9.74
C THR A 367 -4.04 22.00 10.12
N ALA A 368 -4.35 21.89 11.40
CA ALA A 368 -5.73 21.99 11.90
C ALA A 368 -6.40 23.32 11.54
N ARG A 369 -5.61 24.36 11.31
CA ARG A 369 -6.06 25.72 11.01
C ARG A 369 -5.99 26.06 9.52
N GLY A 370 -5.63 25.12 8.65
CA GLY A 370 -5.52 25.33 7.20
C GLY A 370 -4.21 26.00 6.75
N GLU A 371 -3.19 26.02 7.61
CA GLU A 371 -1.81 26.35 7.24
C GLU A 371 -1.12 25.09 6.69
N TYR A 372 0.13 25.21 6.22
CA TYR A 372 0.84 24.11 5.57
C TYR A 372 2.25 23.94 6.12
N ALA A 373 2.68 22.70 6.21
CA ALA A 373 4.02 22.33 6.63
C ALA A 373 4.56 21.19 5.77
N ARG A 374 5.88 21.14 5.62
CA ARG A 374 6.59 19.96 5.14
C ARG A 374 6.95 19.06 6.32
N LEU A 375 6.87 17.75 6.10
CA LEU A 375 7.21 16.73 7.06
C LEU A 375 8.19 15.75 6.43
N ARG A 376 9.26 15.45 7.15
CA ARG A 376 10.15 14.33 6.85
C ARG A 376 10.46 13.55 8.12
N ILE A 377 10.32 12.24 8.05
CA ILE A 377 10.73 11.33 9.12
C ILE A 377 12.09 10.78 8.73
N TRP A 378 13.08 11.02 9.58
CA TRP A 378 14.48 10.68 9.32
C TRP A 378 14.86 9.34 9.93
N SER A 379 14.39 9.08 11.15
CA SER A 379 14.64 7.82 11.82
C SER A 379 13.48 7.45 12.75
N TRP A 380 13.38 6.15 13.00
CA TRP A 380 12.49 5.58 13.99
C TRP A 380 13.21 4.45 14.72
N GLU A 381 13.17 4.46 16.05
CA GLU A 381 13.74 3.41 16.90
C GLU A 381 12.83 3.21 18.11
N ASP A 382 12.22 2.02 18.23
CA ASP A 382 11.38 1.62 19.37
C ASP A 382 10.27 2.64 19.75
N GLY A 383 9.70 3.31 18.76
CA GLY A 383 8.65 4.33 18.95
C GLY A 383 9.19 5.75 19.16
N THR A 384 10.50 5.94 19.11
CA THR A 384 11.14 7.26 19.11
C THR A 384 11.39 7.71 17.67
N PHE A 385 10.85 8.87 17.30
CA PHE A 385 11.04 9.49 15.99
C PHE A 385 12.13 10.55 16.04
N ARG A 386 12.90 10.67 14.96
CA ARG A 386 13.53 11.93 14.56
C ARG A 386 12.88 12.43 13.29
N LEU A 387 12.32 13.63 13.31
CA LEU A 387 11.61 14.20 12.17
C LEU A 387 11.83 15.71 12.04
N SER A 388 11.68 16.24 10.82
CA SER A 388 11.58 17.67 10.56
C SER A 388 10.12 18.01 10.22
N LEU A 389 9.59 19.06 10.85
CA LEU A 389 8.23 19.57 10.62
C LEU A 389 8.26 21.09 10.61
N GLU A 390 8.13 21.68 9.43
CA GLU A 390 8.36 23.11 9.22
C GLU A 390 7.27 23.74 8.36
N ALA A 391 6.84 24.94 8.72
CA ALA A 391 5.88 25.69 7.91
C ALA A 391 6.45 25.99 6.51
N ILE A 392 5.59 25.93 5.51
CA ILE A 392 5.93 26.25 4.12
C ILE A 392 4.93 27.25 3.55
N ASP A 393 5.33 27.89 2.46
CA ASP A 393 4.47 28.83 1.75
C ASP A 393 3.35 28.11 1.00
N VAL A 394 2.28 28.84 0.71
CA VAL A 394 1.18 28.35 -0.11
C VAL A 394 1.01 29.24 -1.33
N VAL A 395 1.04 28.61 -2.49
CA VAL A 395 0.89 29.22 -3.80
C VAL A 395 -0.29 28.53 -4.48
N PRO A 396 -1.53 29.02 -4.27
CA PRO A 396 -2.71 28.48 -4.91
C PRO A 396 -2.53 28.42 -6.44
N GLN A 397 -2.67 27.23 -7.02
CA GLN A 397 -2.49 27.04 -8.45
C GLN A 397 -3.83 27.11 -9.19
N GLU A 398 -3.73 27.37 -10.50
CA GLU A 398 -4.90 27.18 -11.36
C GLU A 398 -4.95 25.75 -11.88
N HIS A 399 -6.10 25.13 -11.70
CA HIS A 399 -6.44 23.83 -12.25
C HIS A 399 -7.44 23.99 -13.39
N ALA A 400 -7.47 22.98 -14.26
CA ALA A 400 -8.48 22.91 -15.31
C ALA A 400 -9.00 21.49 -15.44
N ILE A 401 -10.29 21.38 -15.73
CA ILE A 401 -10.97 20.10 -15.96
C ILE A 401 -11.92 20.25 -17.13
N GLU A 402 -12.00 19.20 -17.94
CA GLU A 402 -13.01 19.07 -18.98
C GLU A 402 -14.16 18.20 -18.46
N VAL A 403 -15.38 18.72 -18.53
CA VAL A 403 -16.59 18.04 -18.04
C VAL A 403 -17.50 17.74 -19.21
N GLU A 404 -17.82 16.46 -19.40
CA GLU A 404 -18.78 15.99 -20.40
C GLU A 404 -20.20 15.99 -19.83
N ALA A 405 -21.03 16.94 -20.26
CA ALA A 405 -22.40 17.14 -19.80
C ALA A 405 -23.39 17.29 -20.98
N SER A 406 -23.15 16.59 -22.10
CA SER A 406 -24.01 16.64 -23.29
C SER A 406 -25.34 15.89 -23.15
N THR A 407 -25.40 14.89 -22.26
CA THR A 407 -26.58 14.05 -22.01
C THR A 407 -27.74 14.89 -21.45
N SER A 408 -28.83 14.95 -22.21
CA SER A 408 -30.01 15.73 -21.82
C SER A 408 -30.66 15.16 -20.57
N GLY A 409 -30.94 16.00 -19.58
CA GLY A 409 -31.61 15.59 -18.34
C GLY A 409 -30.71 14.90 -17.32
N SER A 410 -29.41 14.80 -17.60
CA SER A 410 -28.40 14.28 -16.66
C SER A 410 -27.45 15.38 -16.23
N TRP A 411 -26.89 15.22 -15.03
CA TRP A 411 -25.90 16.12 -14.45
C TRP A 411 -24.56 15.40 -14.33
N ALA A 412 -23.49 16.08 -14.73
CA ALA A 412 -22.12 15.70 -14.39
C ALA A 412 -21.73 16.47 -13.12
N TYR A 413 -21.25 15.77 -12.10
CA TYR A 413 -20.85 16.36 -10.81
C TYR A 413 -19.34 16.44 -10.72
N VAL A 414 -18.84 17.50 -10.10
CA VAL A 414 -17.42 17.80 -9.98
C VAL A 414 -17.11 18.05 -8.50
N ASP A 415 -16.09 17.38 -8.01
CA ASP A 415 -15.40 17.71 -6.76
C ASP A 415 -14.17 18.55 -7.13
N LEU A 416 -14.17 19.82 -6.68
CA LEU A 416 -13.11 20.78 -7.00
C LEU A 416 -11.88 20.60 -6.10
N HIS A 417 -12.00 19.90 -4.96
CA HIS A 417 -10.87 19.52 -4.12
C HIS A 417 -10.10 18.34 -4.71
N ALA A 418 -10.83 17.35 -5.25
CA ALA A 418 -10.26 16.19 -5.92
C ALA A 418 -9.86 16.47 -7.38
N ALA A 419 -10.24 17.64 -7.93
CA ALA A 419 -10.05 17.98 -9.34
C ALA A 419 -10.65 16.91 -10.28
N ALA A 420 -11.81 16.36 -9.92
CA ALA A 420 -12.37 15.16 -10.56
C ALA A 420 -13.87 15.27 -10.83
N VAL A 421 -14.33 14.60 -11.89
CA VAL A 421 -15.76 14.31 -12.11
C VAL A 421 -16.13 13.11 -11.25
N VAL A 422 -17.14 13.25 -10.39
CA VAL A 422 -17.56 12.25 -9.41
C VAL A 422 -18.94 11.69 -9.73
N THR A 423 -19.18 10.44 -9.30
CA THR A 423 -20.48 9.79 -9.44
C THR A 423 -21.31 10.02 -8.19
N ILE A 424 -22.43 10.74 -8.34
CA ILE A 424 -23.34 11.07 -7.24
C ILE A 424 -24.69 10.42 -7.50
N ALA A 425 -25.09 9.50 -6.61
CA ALA A 425 -26.38 8.84 -6.69
C ALA A 425 -27.52 9.73 -6.20
N GLU A 426 -27.35 10.35 -5.03
CA GLU A 426 -28.37 11.13 -4.33
C GLU A 426 -27.85 12.54 -3.98
N PRO A 427 -27.83 13.47 -4.96
CA PRO A 427 -27.20 14.80 -4.79
C PRO A 427 -27.84 15.66 -3.71
N ALA A 428 -29.10 15.40 -3.36
CA ALA A 428 -29.82 16.13 -2.34
C ALA A 428 -29.32 15.84 -0.91
N THR A 429 -28.59 14.74 -0.72
CA THR A 429 -28.07 14.31 0.59
C THR A 429 -26.56 14.12 0.60
N ASP A 430 -25.92 14.28 -0.56
CA ASP A 430 -24.48 14.11 -0.74
C ASP A 430 -23.79 15.47 -0.85
N ALA A 431 -22.83 15.75 0.03
CA ALA A 431 -22.06 17.00 0.07
C ALA A 431 -20.66 16.86 -0.54
N THR A 432 -20.33 15.72 -1.16
CA THR A 432 -18.98 15.44 -1.72
C THR A 432 -18.74 16.09 -3.08
N TRP A 433 -19.75 16.73 -3.67
CA TRP A 433 -19.64 17.46 -4.93
C TRP A 433 -19.81 18.95 -4.70
N ASP A 434 -19.14 19.77 -5.51
CA ASP A 434 -19.15 21.24 -5.37
C ASP A 434 -19.97 21.91 -6.47
N LEU A 435 -19.79 21.45 -7.70
CA LEU A 435 -20.40 22.02 -8.91
C LEU A 435 -20.98 20.89 -9.76
N ALA A 436 -22.14 21.12 -10.37
CA ALA A 436 -22.70 20.19 -11.35
C ALA A 436 -23.17 20.92 -12.61
N LEU A 437 -22.99 20.23 -13.75
CA LEU A 437 -23.23 20.77 -15.08
C LEU A 437 -24.23 19.89 -15.84
N SER A 438 -25.16 20.53 -16.54
CA SER A 438 -26.04 19.90 -17.53
C SER A 438 -26.16 20.82 -18.73
N ARG A 439 -25.41 20.54 -19.79
CA ARG A 439 -25.25 21.44 -20.94
C ARG A 439 -24.84 22.86 -20.50
N THR A 440 -25.72 23.84 -20.66
CA THR A 440 -25.47 25.24 -20.26
C THR A 440 -25.95 25.56 -18.85
N LEU A 441 -26.54 24.59 -18.15
CA LEU A 441 -27.09 24.75 -16.79
C LEU A 441 -26.04 24.35 -15.76
N TYR A 442 -25.82 25.24 -14.79
CA TYR A 442 -24.79 25.11 -13.77
C TYR A 442 -25.44 25.27 -12.41
N ARG A 443 -25.02 24.44 -11.47
CA ARG A 443 -25.59 24.39 -10.12
C ARG A 443 -24.50 24.06 -9.11
N THR A 444 -24.67 24.48 -7.87
CA THR A 444 -23.72 24.25 -6.76
C THR A 444 -24.34 23.32 -5.73
N SER A 445 -23.54 22.71 -4.86
CA SER A 445 -24.08 21.96 -3.71
C SER A 445 -24.60 22.94 -2.66
N SER A 446 -25.81 23.43 -2.89
CA SER A 446 -26.48 24.40 -2.03
C SER A 446 -27.99 24.45 -2.29
N GLY A 447 -28.70 25.18 -1.42
CA GLY A 447 -30.08 25.60 -1.66
C GLY A 447 -31.01 24.44 -2.02
N THR A 448 -31.58 24.49 -3.22
CA THR A 448 -32.49 23.44 -3.74
C THR A 448 -31.78 22.26 -4.41
N SER A 449 -30.46 22.34 -4.61
CA SER A 449 -29.66 21.35 -5.35
C SER A 449 -28.98 20.31 -4.47
N GLY A 450 -28.54 20.69 -3.26
CA GLY A 450 -27.74 19.84 -2.38
C GLY A 450 -27.58 20.40 -0.96
N PRO A 451 -27.04 19.58 -0.04
CA PRO A 451 -26.98 19.91 1.38
C PRO A 451 -25.81 20.85 1.76
N GLY A 452 -24.89 21.13 0.83
CA GLY A 452 -23.69 21.93 1.08
C GLY A 452 -23.96 23.43 1.27
N GLN A 453 -22.88 24.16 1.55
CA GLN A 453 -22.86 25.62 1.71
C GLN A 453 -22.51 26.37 0.42
N GLY A 454 -22.60 25.69 -0.74
CA GLY A 454 -22.11 26.20 -2.00
C GLY A 454 -22.83 27.46 -2.50
N GLY A 455 -22.28 28.06 -3.54
CA GLY A 455 -22.89 29.19 -4.22
C GLY A 455 -21.89 29.95 -5.06
N ALA A 456 -22.34 30.96 -5.79
CA ALA A 456 -21.47 31.74 -6.68
C ALA A 456 -21.77 33.23 -6.67
N ILE A 457 -20.79 34.03 -7.11
CA ILE A 457 -20.89 35.46 -7.37
C ILE A 457 -20.22 35.75 -8.71
N ASP A 458 -20.91 36.41 -9.64
CA ASP A 458 -20.29 36.98 -10.84
C ASP A 458 -19.53 38.25 -10.43
N THR A 459 -18.19 38.20 -10.45
CA THR A 459 -17.37 39.37 -10.08
C THR A 459 -17.43 40.47 -11.14
N ASN A 460 -17.92 40.15 -12.35
CA ASN A 460 -17.87 40.99 -13.53
C ASN A 460 -16.43 41.41 -13.92
N VAL A 461 -15.42 40.65 -13.47
CA VAL A 461 -14.01 40.89 -13.78
C VAL A 461 -13.53 39.89 -14.84
N ALA A 462 -13.08 40.40 -15.98
CA ALA A 462 -12.68 39.56 -17.11
C ALA A 462 -11.36 38.81 -16.89
N ASP A 463 -10.40 39.43 -16.20
CA ASP A 463 -9.08 38.85 -15.96
C ASP A 463 -9.03 38.18 -14.57
N PRO A 464 -9.01 36.83 -14.49
CA PRO A 464 -8.97 36.13 -13.22
C PRO A 464 -7.73 36.46 -12.40
N ALA A 465 -6.61 36.83 -13.02
CA ALA A 465 -5.37 37.18 -12.33
C ALA A 465 -5.50 38.43 -11.45
N THR A 466 -6.53 39.25 -11.69
CA THR A 466 -6.82 40.45 -10.88
C THR A 466 -7.76 40.18 -9.70
N VAL A 467 -8.43 39.02 -9.69
CA VAL A 467 -9.28 38.58 -8.58
C VAL A 467 -8.42 37.78 -7.61
N LEU A 468 -7.79 38.49 -6.68
CA LEU A 468 -6.86 37.91 -5.69
C LEU A 468 -7.51 37.68 -4.32
N GLU A 469 -8.55 38.45 -4.00
CA GLU A 469 -9.29 38.36 -2.75
C GLU A 469 -10.76 38.03 -3.05
N LEU A 470 -11.27 36.99 -2.41
CA LEU A 470 -12.62 36.48 -2.58
C LEU A 470 -13.50 36.96 -1.43
N PRO A 471 -14.80 37.20 -1.68
CA PRO A 471 -15.74 37.52 -0.62
C PRO A 471 -15.91 36.32 0.33
N SER A 472 -16.17 36.59 1.60
CA SER A 472 -16.51 35.57 2.61
C SER A 472 -18.02 35.32 2.73
N GLU A 473 -18.85 36.20 2.16
CA GLU A 473 -20.31 36.16 2.23
C GLU A 473 -20.95 36.69 0.94
N GLY A 474 -22.28 36.57 0.83
CA GLY A 474 -23.04 37.08 -0.31
C GLY A 474 -23.11 36.12 -1.52
N PHE A 475 -22.69 34.88 -1.35
CA PHE A 475 -22.81 33.84 -2.38
C PHE A 475 -24.28 33.53 -2.66
N VAL A 476 -24.64 33.53 -3.94
CA VAL A 476 -25.98 33.15 -4.39
C VAL A 476 -26.07 31.63 -4.32
N ALA A 477 -26.95 31.12 -3.47
CA ALA A 477 -27.30 29.71 -3.41
C ALA A 477 -28.29 29.33 -4.52
N ASP A 478 -28.42 28.03 -4.78
CA ASP A 478 -29.27 27.52 -5.85
C ASP A 478 -30.77 27.60 -5.52
N ASP A 479 -31.56 28.06 -6.49
CA ASP A 479 -33.02 28.15 -6.42
C ASP A 479 -33.69 27.41 -7.58
N GLU A 480 -35.01 27.21 -7.48
CA GLU A 480 -35.81 26.67 -8.58
C GLU A 480 -35.95 27.73 -9.68
N ARG A 481 -35.42 27.42 -10.86
CA ARG A 481 -35.38 28.30 -12.04
C ARG A 481 -36.17 27.71 -13.19
N THR A 482 -36.67 28.55 -14.09
CA THR A 482 -37.34 28.08 -15.31
C THR A 482 -36.31 27.87 -16.41
N MET A 483 -36.34 26.72 -17.09
CA MET A 483 -35.46 26.48 -18.23
C MET A 483 -35.66 27.56 -19.31
N PRO A 484 -34.59 28.04 -19.96
CA PRO A 484 -34.70 28.93 -21.11
C PRO A 484 -35.53 28.26 -22.23
N GLY A 485 -36.67 28.86 -22.59
CA GLY A 485 -37.58 28.27 -23.57
C GLY A 485 -38.93 28.99 -23.67
N PRO A 486 -39.87 28.43 -24.44
CA PRO A 486 -41.21 29.01 -24.58
C PRO A 486 -41.97 29.02 -23.23
N PRO A 487 -43.04 29.82 -23.10
CA PRO A 487 -43.89 29.81 -21.92
C PRO A 487 -44.34 28.38 -21.54
N GLY A 488 -44.14 28.00 -20.27
CA GLY A 488 -44.44 26.65 -19.77
C GLY A 488 -43.25 25.67 -19.80
N SER A 489 -42.03 26.15 -20.03
CA SER A 489 -40.80 25.35 -19.91
C SER A 489 -40.67 24.78 -18.48
N PRO A 490 -40.09 23.57 -18.32
CA PRO A 490 -39.92 22.95 -17.01
C PRO A 490 -38.98 23.76 -16.12
N THR A 491 -39.06 23.54 -14.81
CA THR A 491 -38.09 24.10 -13.86
C THR A 491 -36.89 23.18 -13.67
N TYR A 492 -35.82 23.76 -13.16
CA TYR A 492 -34.63 23.06 -12.71
C TYR A 492 -34.02 23.81 -11.52
N SER A 493 -33.33 23.10 -10.65
CA SER A 493 -32.53 23.72 -9.60
C SER A 493 -31.18 24.16 -10.16
N GLY A 494 -30.83 25.43 -10.00
CA GLY A 494 -29.60 25.99 -10.57
C GLY A 494 -29.16 27.29 -9.93
N ASN A 495 -27.94 27.70 -10.26
CA ASN A 495 -27.32 28.87 -9.66
C ASN A 495 -27.56 30.15 -10.47
N GLY A 496 -28.26 31.13 -9.89
CA GLY A 496 -28.58 32.38 -10.58
C GLY A 496 -27.37 33.25 -10.94
N ALA A 497 -26.25 33.15 -10.22
CA ALA A 497 -25.03 33.88 -10.57
C ALA A 497 -24.30 33.25 -11.77
N LEU A 498 -24.42 31.92 -11.94
CA LEU A 498 -23.80 31.19 -13.04
C LEU A 498 -24.68 31.15 -14.30
N GLU A 499 -25.99 31.34 -14.20
CA GLU A 499 -26.94 31.22 -15.33
C GLU A 499 -26.50 31.98 -16.59
N GLY A 500 -25.96 33.18 -16.41
CA GLY A 500 -25.55 34.07 -17.48
C GLY A 500 -24.14 33.85 -17.98
N TRP A 501 -23.48 32.71 -17.76
CA TRP A 501 -22.04 32.54 -18.04
C TRP A 501 -21.63 32.60 -19.51
N TYR A 502 -22.58 32.50 -20.44
CA TYR A 502 -22.30 32.43 -21.87
C TYR A 502 -22.98 33.55 -22.67
N ALA A 503 -22.41 33.83 -23.83
CA ALA A 503 -23.06 34.52 -24.93
C ALA A 503 -23.53 33.49 -25.96
N TYR A 504 -24.71 33.72 -26.54
CA TYR A 504 -25.30 32.88 -27.57
C TYR A 504 -25.44 33.67 -28.87
N ASP A 505 -24.88 33.14 -29.96
CA ASP A 505 -25.07 33.68 -31.30
C ASP A 505 -26.29 33.01 -31.97
N PRO A 506 -27.40 33.73 -32.21
CA PRO A 506 -28.60 33.16 -32.81
C PRO A 506 -28.44 32.78 -34.28
N THR A 507 -27.37 33.20 -34.96
CA THR A 507 -27.11 32.89 -36.37
C THR A 507 -26.36 31.58 -36.52
N THR A 508 -25.32 31.39 -35.71
CA THR A 508 -24.47 30.20 -35.76
C THR A 508 -24.86 29.14 -34.72
N HIS A 509 -25.76 29.50 -33.80
CA HIS A 509 -26.09 28.74 -32.58
C HIS A 509 -24.87 28.46 -31.69
N ALA A 510 -23.79 29.23 -31.86
CA ALA A 510 -22.59 29.09 -31.05
C ALA A 510 -22.83 29.62 -29.63
N VAL A 511 -22.32 28.87 -28.67
CA VAL A 511 -22.28 29.25 -27.25
C VAL A 511 -20.82 29.52 -26.91
N SER A 512 -20.52 30.71 -26.42
CA SER A 512 -19.17 31.11 -26.04
C SER A 512 -19.16 31.62 -24.60
N PRO A 513 -18.21 31.20 -23.75
CA PRO A 513 -18.11 31.74 -22.40
C PRO A 513 -17.93 33.27 -22.43
N ARG A 514 -18.59 33.97 -21.49
CA ARG A 514 -18.30 35.38 -21.23
C ARG A 514 -16.92 35.49 -20.60
N ALA A 515 -16.23 36.57 -20.90
CA ALA A 515 -15.00 36.94 -20.21
C ALA A 515 -15.35 37.52 -18.82
N THR A 516 -15.64 36.63 -17.87
CA THR A 516 -15.87 36.97 -16.46
C THR A 516 -15.32 35.88 -15.55
N THR A 517 -14.95 36.27 -14.35
CA THR A 517 -14.48 35.42 -13.26
C THR A 517 -15.58 35.34 -12.21
N TYR A 518 -15.81 34.15 -11.68
CA TYR A 518 -16.73 33.91 -10.59
C TYR A 518 -15.97 33.71 -9.30
N ALA A 519 -16.47 34.23 -8.18
CA ALA A 519 -16.14 33.66 -6.89
C ALA A 519 -17.08 32.48 -6.67
N ILE A 520 -16.55 31.32 -6.31
CA ILE A 520 -17.30 30.11 -6.02
C ILE A 520 -17.10 29.76 -4.54
N ARG A 521 -18.18 29.37 -3.88
CA ARG A 521 -18.17 28.74 -2.56
C ARG A 521 -18.45 27.26 -2.77
N LEU A 522 -17.59 26.42 -2.21
CA LEU A 522 -17.63 24.97 -2.30
C LEU A 522 -18.60 24.40 -1.25
N ALA A 523 -18.87 23.10 -1.30
CA ALA A 523 -19.87 22.45 -0.44
C ALA A 523 -19.53 22.58 1.06
N ASP A 524 -18.24 22.55 1.39
CA ASP A 524 -17.72 22.74 2.77
C ASP A 524 -17.73 24.21 3.24
N GLY A 525 -18.06 25.14 2.35
CA GLY A 525 -18.11 26.58 2.62
C GLY A 525 -16.79 27.32 2.36
N SER A 526 -15.73 26.62 1.96
CA SER A 526 -14.48 27.22 1.49
C SER A 526 -14.66 27.87 0.12
N VAL A 527 -13.72 28.72 -0.30
CA VAL A 527 -13.90 29.59 -1.48
C VAL A 527 -12.78 29.44 -2.50
N GLY A 528 -13.11 29.68 -3.75
CA GLY A 528 -12.18 29.75 -4.87
C GLY A 528 -12.65 30.74 -5.93
N ARG A 529 -11.83 30.94 -6.97
CA ARG A 529 -12.28 31.57 -8.22
C ARG A 529 -12.55 30.51 -9.26
N LEU A 530 -13.55 30.72 -10.10
CA LEU A 530 -13.96 29.87 -11.21
C LEU A 530 -14.03 30.67 -12.51
N VAL A 531 -13.54 30.08 -13.59
CA VAL A 531 -13.63 30.60 -14.95
C VAL A 531 -14.15 29.48 -15.85
N ILE A 532 -15.10 29.80 -16.71
CA ILE A 532 -15.55 28.87 -17.75
C ILE A 532 -14.76 29.21 -19.01
N ARG A 533 -13.84 28.33 -19.40
CA ARG A 533 -12.80 28.61 -20.40
C ARG A 533 -13.27 28.28 -21.82
N ALA A 534 -14.01 27.20 -21.97
CA ALA A 534 -14.53 26.77 -23.26
C ALA A 534 -15.85 26.00 -23.09
N TYR A 535 -16.64 25.99 -24.17
CA TYR A 535 -17.82 25.16 -24.28
C TYR A 535 -18.00 24.69 -25.72
N ALA A 536 -18.27 23.40 -25.89
CA ALA A 536 -18.64 22.83 -27.18
C ALA A 536 -19.63 21.68 -26.97
N SER A 537 -20.85 21.84 -27.47
CA SER A 537 -21.85 20.76 -27.56
C SER A 537 -22.12 20.00 -26.24
N GLY A 538 -22.08 20.69 -25.10
CA GLY A 538 -22.30 20.08 -23.78
C GLY A 538 -21.02 19.67 -23.04
N ARG A 539 -19.85 19.87 -23.66
CA ARG A 539 -18.55 19.73 -23.01
C ARG A 539 -18.04 21.09 -22.57
N SER A 540 -17.71 21.22 -21.29
CA SER A 540 -17.22 22.47 -20.69
C SER A 540 -15.81 22.32 -20.19
N THR A 541 -14.93 23.27 -20.48
CA THR A 541 -13.62 23.38 -19.83
C THR A 541 -13.73 24.41 -18.72
N LEU A 542 -13.51 23.98 -17.49
CA LEU A 542 -13.49 24.83 -16.30
C LEU A 542 -12.04 25.11 -15.92
N GLY A 543 -11.77 26.32 -15.43
CA GLY A 543 -10.54 26.67 -14.73
C GLY A 543 -10.87 27.18 -13.34
N TRP A 544 -10.15 26.77 -12.31
CA TRP A 544 -10.36 27.26 -10.96
C TRP A 544 -9.07 27.36 -10.16
N THR A 545 -9.07 28.27 -9.17
CA THR A 545 -8.02 28.35 -8.15
C THR A 545 -8.69 28.33 -6.80
N TYR A 546 -8.33 27.35 -5.97
CA TYR A 546 -8.86 27.19 -4.63
C TYR A 546 -8.03 27.99 -3.62
N ALA A 547 -8.64 28.83 -2.79
CA ALA A 547 -7.91 29.66 -1.83
C ALA A 547 -7.23 28.84 -0.71
N GLY A 548 -7.73 27.62 -0.47
CA GLY A 548 -7.41 26.84 0.71
C GLY A 548 -8.47 27.01 1.80
N PRO A 549 -8.58 26.04 2.72
CA PRO A 549 -9.63 26.07 3.72
C PRO A 549 -9.39 27.20 4.72
N GLY A 550 -10.47 27.90 5.10
CA GLY A 550 -10.38 29.07 5.98
C GLY A 550 -9.76 30.32 5.35
N ARG A 551 -9.40 30.30 4.05
CA ARG A 551 -8.76 31.41 3.35
C ARG A 551 -9.70 32.02 2.31
N THR A 552 -9.58 33.33 2.12
CA THR A 552 -10.28 34.09 1.07
C THR A 552 -9.33 34.60 0.00
N THR A 553 -8.02 34.46 0.19
CA THR A 553 -7.01 34.93 -0.76
C THR A 553 -6.52 33.80 -1.65
N VAL A 554 -6.48 34.06 -2.96
CA VAL A 554 -5.83 33.18 -3.97
C VAL A 554 -4.47 33.74 -4.42
N ALA A 555 -3.98 34.78 -3.75
CA ALA A 555 -2.62 35.26 -3.92
C ALA A 555 -1.62 34.31 -3.22
N ALA A 556 -0.41 34.23 -3.77
CA ALA A 556 0.70 33.58 -3.09
C ALA A 556 0.98 34.29 -1.76
N SER A 557 1.02 33.56 -0.66
CA SER A 557 1.61 34.05 0.58
C SER A 557 3.09 33.71 0.58
N ARG A 558 3.93 34.67 0.98
CA ARG A 558 5.37 34.50 1.23
C ARG A 558 5.65 34.59 2.73
#